data_AF-A0A8T1EQI8-F1
#
_entry.id   AF-A0A8T1EQI8-F1
#
_cell.length_a   1.000
_cell.length_b   1.000
_cell.length_c   1.000
_cell.angle_alpha   90.00
_cell.angle_beta   90.00
_cell.angle_gamma   90.00
#
_symmetry.space_group_name_H-M   'P 1'
#
loop_
_entity.id
_entity.type
_entity.pdbx_description
1 polymer ?
#
loop_
_entity_poly.entity_id
_entity_poly.type
_entity_poly.pdbx_seq_one_letter_code
_entity_poly.pdbx_strand_id
1 'polypeptide(L)' 'MESLARIVERYIAAEMLERLGLILDGWSHASEHFVAVFACYEGVVVTKTPLLCMAPC' A
#
# COMPACT_ATOMS: atom_id res chain seq x y z
N MET A 1 9.66 18.04 12.45
CA MET A 1 9.03 18.09 11.11
C MET A 1 8.59 16.68 10.77
N GLU A 2 7.31 16.45 10.55
CA GLU A 2 6.81 15.15 10.08
C GLU A 2 7.24 14.94 8.62
N SER A 3 7.65 13.73 8.24
CA SER A 3 7.91 13.43 6.83
C SER A 3 6.59 13.48 6.06
N LEU A 4 6.65 13.92 4.80
CA LEU A 4 5.48 13.94 3.91
C LEU A 4 4.79 12.56 3.84
N ALA A 5 5.59 11.49 3.82
CA ALA A 5 5.11 10.12 3.86
C ALA A 5 4.16 9.86 5.04
N ARG A 6 4.56 10.28 6.26
CA ARG A 6 3.76 10.05 7.47
C ARG A 6 2.47 10.87 7.52
N ILE A 7 2.46 12.04 6.86
CA ILE A 7 1.24 12.83 6.69
C ILE A 7 0.28 12.11 5.74
N VAL A 8 0.77 11.66 4.58
CA VAL A 8 -0.03 10.94 3.58
C VAL A 8 -0.59 9.64 4.15
N GLU A 9 0.22 8.86 4.86
CA GLU A 9 -0.22 7.63 5.54
C GLU A 9 -1.41 7.87 6.47
N ARG A 10 -1.40 8.96 7.25
CA ARG A 10 -2.51 9.30 8.15
C ARG A 10 -3.79 9.68 7.40
N TYR A 11 -3.68 10.42 6.30
CA TYR A 11 -4.84 10.75 5.47
C TYR A 11 -5.46 9.49 4.88
N ILE A 12 -4.65 8.60 4.33
CA ILE A 12 -5.13 7.32 3.77
C ILE A 12 -5.75 6.48 4.88
N ALA A 13 -5.08 6.35 6.04
CA ALA A 13 -5.58 5.56 7.16
C ALA A 13 -6.93 6.07 7.70
N ALA A 14 -7.20 7.37 7.64
CA ALA A 14 -8.49 7.94 8.05
C ALA A 14 -9.65 7.56 7.10
N GLU A 15 -9.37 7.21 5.85
CA GLU A 15 -10.36 6.78 4.85
C GLU A 15 -10.47 5.24 4.75
N MET A 16 -9.62 4.49 5.44
CA MET A 16 -9.56 3.04 5.37
C MET A 16 -10.46 2.33 6.38
N LEU A 17 -10.91 1.13 6.00
CA LEU A 17 -11.60 0.21 6.90
C LEU A 17 -10.63 -0.27 7.98
N GLU A 18 -11.07 -0.36 9.24
CA GLU A 18 -10.23 -0.73 10.40
C GLU A 18 -9.46 -2.04 10.24
N ARG A 19 -9.95 -2.97 9.42
CA ARG A 19 -9.38 -4.31 9.20
C ARG A 19 -8.67 -4.47 7.85
N LEU A 20 -8.59 -3.41 7.05
CA LEU A 20 -7.93 -3.40 5.75
C LEU A 20 -6.72 -2.47 5.79
N GLY A 21 -5.53 -3.04 5.78
CA GLY A 21 -4.28 -2.32 5.55
C GLY A 21 -3.95 -2.25 4.06
N LEU A 22 -3.07 -1.31 3.71
CA LEU A 22 -2.45 -1.21 2.39
C LEU A 22 -0.92 -1.27 2.53
N ILE A 23 -0.26 -1.86 1.55
CA ILE A 23 1.20 -1.83 1.41
C ILE A 23 1.49 -1.18 0.06
N LEU A 24 2.30 -0.12 0.09
CA LEU A 24 2.82 0.55 -1.10
C LEU A 24 4.27 0.12 -1.29
N ASP A 25 4.57 -0.52 -2.41
CA ASP A 25 5.92 -0.94 -2.75
C ASP A 25 6.40 -0.28 -4.04
N GLY A 26 7.59 0.30 -4.00
CA GLY A 26 8.22 0.93 -5.14
C GLY A 26 9.06 -0.09 -5.88
N TRP A 27 8.64 -0.46 -7.09
CA TRP A 27 9.36 -1.42 -7.92
C TRP A 27 9.87 -0.73 -9.18
N SER A 28 11.09 -1.07 -9.62
CA SER A 28 11.63 -0.64 -10.90
C SER A 28 12.00 -1.84 -11.76
N HIS A 29 11.68 -1.77 -13.05
CA HIS A 29 12.15 -2.72 -14.06
C HIS A 29 12.81 -1.93 -15.19
N ALA A 30 14.11 -2.16 -15.40
CA ALA A 30 14.95 -1.33 -16.27
C ALA A 30 14.84 0.16 -15.90
N SER A 31 14.34 0.99 -16.81
CA SER A 31 14.18 2.44 -16.62
C SER A 31 12.76 2.84 -16.21
N GLU A 32 11.84 1.88 -16.08
CA GLU A 32 10.45 2.15 -15.69
C GLU A 32 10.28 1.93 -14.18
N HIS A 33 9.69 2.93 -13.53
CA HIS A 33 9.34 2.90 -12.11
C HIS A 33 7.85 2.65 -11.97
N PHE A 34 7.48 1.88 -10.96
CA PHE A 34 6.11 1.50 -10.67
C PHE A 34 5.84 1.62 -9.17
N VAL A 35 4.59 1.89 -8.85
CA VAL A 35 4.05 1.68 -7.51
C VAL A 35 3.10 0.48 -7.56
N ALA A 36 3.40 -0.54 -6.77
CA ALA A 36 2.50 -1.65 -6.50
C ALA A 36 1.72 -1.36 -5.22
N VAL A 37 0.40 -1.58 -5.26
CA VAL A 37 -0.50 -1.46 -4.12
C VAL A 37 -1.03 -2.84 -3.75
N PHE A 38 -0.77 -3.28 -2.54
CA PHE A 38 -1.31 -4.52 -1.99
C PHE A 38 -2.34 -4.22 -0.92
N ALA A 39 -3.40 -5.02 -0.84
CA ALA A 39 -4.23 -5.10 0.35
C ALA A 39 -3.52 -5.94 1.41
N CYS A 40 -3.75 -5.68 2.69
CA CYS A 40 -3.34 -6.52 3.80
C CYS A 40 -4.51 -6.70 4.75
N TYR A 41 -5.01 -7.92 4.91
CA TYR A 41 -6.12 -8.20 5.81
C TYR A 41 -6.02 -9.59 6.43
N GLU A 42 -6.60 -9.75 7.61
CA GLU A 42 -6.67 -11.03 8.30
C GLU A 42 -7.67 -11.96 7.59
N GLY A 43 -7.16 -13.05 7.02
CA GLY A 43 -7.99 -14.19 6.63
C GLY A 43 -8.28 -15.09 7.83
N VAL A 44 -9.15 -16.08 7.62
CA VAL A 44 -9.57 -17.03 8.68
C VAL A 44 -8.38 -17.78 9.31
N VAL A 45 -7.33 -18.04 8.53
CA VAL A 45 -6.16 -18.84 8.95
C VAL A 45 -4.84 -18.09 8.78
N VAL A 46 -4.75 -17.18 7.81
CA VAL A 46 -3.52 -16.45 7.49
C VAL A 46 -3.86 -15.05 6.99
N THR A 47 -2.98 -14.09 7.28
CA THR A 47 -2.99 -12.77 6.66
C THR A 47 -2.84 -12.90 5.15
N LYS A 48 -3.69 -12.21 4.41
CA LYS A 48 -3.66 -12.19 2.94
C LYS A 48 -3.09 -10.86 2.47
N THR A 49 -2.21 -10.95 1.47
CA THR A 49 -1.54 -9.79 0.87
C THR A 49 -1.67 -9.75 -0.67
N PRO A 50 -2.88 -9.70 -1.24
CA PRO A 50 -3.04 -9.71 -2.69
C PRO A 50 -2.63 -8.36 -3.31
N LEU A 51 -2.02 -8.42 -4.50
CA LEU A 51 -1.81 -7.25 -5.35
C LEU A 51 -3.16 -6.71 -5.83
N LEU A 52 -3.46 -5.43 -5.56
CA LEU A 52 -4.67 -4.76 -6.03
C LEU A 52 -4.43 -4.10 -7.39
N CYS A 53 -3.34 -3.35 -7.50
CA CYS A 53 -2.95 -2.69 -8.73
C CYS A 53 -1.45 -2.40 -8.76
N MET A 54 -0.96 -2.14 -9.96
CA MET A 54 0.40 -1.69 -10.22
C MET A 54 0.31 -0.61 -11.31
N ALA A 55 0.88 0.56 -11.05
CA ALA A 55 0.85 1.68 -11.99
C ALA A 55 2.26 2.23 -12.20
N PRO A 56 2.64 2.60 -13.43
CA PRO A 56 3.89 3.31 -13.67
C PRO A 56 3.88 4.70 -13.01
N CYS A 57 5.05 5.14 -12.54
CA CYS A 57 5.29 6.45 -11.95
C CYS A 57 5.54 7.52 -13.02
#